data_AF-K1TZY8-F1
#
_entry.id   AF-K1TZY8-F1
#
_cell.length_a   1.000
_cell.length_b   1.000
_cell.length_c   1.000
_cell.angle_alpha   90.00
_cell.angle_beta   90.00
_cell.angle_gamma   90.00
#
_symmetry.space_group_name_H-M   'P 1'
#
loop_
_entity.id
_entity.type
_entity.pdbx_description
1 polymer ?
#
loop_
_entity_poly.entity_id
_entity_poly.type
_entity_poly.pdbx_seq_one_letter_code
_entity_poly.pdbx_strand_id
1 'polypeptide(L)' 'ENNGGTPWLDYHHTVFGQVFEGMDVVDDIANVKVDFFQNKPLEDVKIQTIEIVEN' A
#
# COMPACT_ATOMS: atom_id res chain seq x y z
N GLU A 1 -3.74 18.52 12.12
CA GLU A 1 -4.12 17.41 11.23
C GLU A 1 -3.19 17.42 10.03
N ASN A 2 -2.06 16.71 10.15
CA ASN A 2 -1.11 16.50 9.04
C ASN A 2 -1.23 15.03 8.66
N ASN A 3 -2.41 14.63 8.18
CA ASN A 3 -2.62 13.26 7.71
C ASN A 3 -1.88 13.17 6.37
N GLY A 4 -0.69 12.59 6.40
CA GLY A 4 0.20 12.41 5.27
C GLY A 4 -0.54 11.78 4.10
N GLY A 5 -0.95 12.62 3.17
CA GLY A 5 -1.48 12.24 1.87
C GLY A 5 -0.57 12.78 0.78
N THR A 6 -0.91 12.46 -0.46
CA THR A 6 -0.16 12.91 -1.64
C THR A 6 -1.07 13.77 -2.53
N PRO A 7 -1.40 15.02 -2.15
CA PRO A 7 -2.37 15.86 -2.89
C PRO A 7 -1.98 16.11 -4.34
N TRP A 8 -0.70 16.05 -4.67
CA TRP A 8 -0.22 16.21 -6.05
C TRP A 8 -0.60 15.04 -6.97
N LEU A 9 -1.14 13.94 -6.44
CA LEU A 9 -1.69 12.83 -7.22
C LEU A 9 -3.18 13.01 -7.53
N ASP A 10 -3.85 13.98 -6.90
CA ASP A 10 -5.25 14.27 -7.13
C ASP A 10 -5.48 14.65 -8.60
N TYR A 11 -6.56 14.16 -9.21
CA TYR A 11 -6.88 14.28 -10.64
C TYR A 11 -5.88 13.62 -11.62
N HIS A 12 -4.77 13.07 -11.13
CA HIS A 12 -3.82 12.27 -11.92
C HIS A 12 -4.06 10.76 -11.77
N HIS A 13 -4.54 10.31 -10.61
CA HIS A 13 -4.82 8.91 -10.31
C HIS A 13 -6.25 8.72 -9.81
N THR A 14 -6.98 7.79 -10.41
CA THR A 14 -8.36 7.48 -10.00
C THR A 14 -8.37 6.67 -8.70
N VAL A 15 -8.98 7.22 -7.66
CA VAL A 15 -9.21 6.51 -6.39
C VAL A 15 -10.41 5.57 -6.56
N PHE A 16 -10.22 4.27 -6.26
CA PHE A 16 -11.26 3.23 -6.39
C PHE A 16 -11.57 2.47 -5.08
N GLY A 17 -10.85 2.76 -3.99
CA GLY A 17 -11.05 2.10 -2.71
C GLY A 17 -10.13 2.67 -1.62
N GLN A 18 -10.34 2.22 -0.39
CA GLN A 18 -9.51 2.55 0.77
C GLN A 18 -9.34 1.32 1.65
N VAL A 19 -8.24 1.26 2.40
CA VAL A 19 -8.04 0.25 3.43
C VAL A 19 -8.94 0.59 4.62
N PHE A 20 -9.90 -0.28 4.94
CA PHE A 20 -10.81 -0.07 6.08
C PHE A 20 -10.35 -0.82 7.34
N GLU A 21 -9.60 -1.92 7.16
CA GLU A 21 -9.02 -2.76 8.22
C GLU A 21 -7.61 -3.23 7.80
N GLY A 22 -6.73 -3.51 8.78
CA GLY A 22 -5.39 -4.04 8.51
C GLY A 22 -4.31 -3.00 8.17
N MET A 23 -4.42 -1.77 8.70
CA MET A 23 -3.40 -0.73 8.48
C MET A 23 -2.03 -1.07 9.09
N ASP A 24 -1.99 -1.90 10.13
CA ASP A 24 -0.77 -2.46 10.69
C ASP A 24 0.01 -3.30 9.66
N VAL A 25 -0.69 -4.09 8.85
CA VAL A 25 -0.07 -4.86 7.76
C VAL A 25 0.50 -3.92 6.69
N VAL A 26 -0.17 -2.79 6.41
CA VAL A 26 0.36 -1.78 5.48
C VAL A 26 1.66 -1.18 6.02
N ASP A 27 1.71 -0.86 7.31
CA ASP A 27 2.91 -0.35 7.96
C ASP A 27 4.05 -1.39 7.97
N ASP A 28 3.74 -2.67 8.21
CA ASP A 28 4.73 -3.76 8.14
C ASP A 28 5.33 -3.88 6.74
N ILE A 29 4.50 -3.80 5.69
CA ILE A 29 4.96 -3.81 4.28
C ILE A 29 5.82 -2.57 3.99
N ALA A 30 5.45 -1.39 4.49
CA ALA A 30 6.20 -0.16 4.28
C ALA A 30 7.59 -0.18 4.93
N ASN A 31 7.78 -0.98 5.99
CA ASN A 31 9.03 -1.08 6.74
C ASN A 31 9.97 -2.20 6.25
N VAL A 32 9.59 -2.97 5.21
CA VAL A 32 10.48 -4.01 4.69
C VAL A 32 11.76 -3.42 4.10
N LYS A 33 12.86 -4.17 4.19
CA LYS A 33 14.13 -3.75 3.61
C LYS A 33 14.02 -3.76 2.09
N VAL A 34 14.47 -2.67 1.46
CA VAL A 34 14.48 -2.50 0.02
C VAL A 34 15.91 -2.39 -0.52
N ASP A 35 16.08 -2.76 -1.78
CA ASP A 35 17.26 -2.44 -2.57
C ASP A 35 17.39 -0.92 -2.72
N PHE A 36 18.60 -0.42 -2.50
CA PHE A 36 18.88 1.01 -2.47
C PHE A 36 18.68 1.70 -3.83
N PHE A 37 18.93 1.01 -4.94
CA PHE A 37 18.87 1.61 -6.28
C PHE A 37 17.49 1.45 -6.93
N GLN A 38 16.79 0.35 -6.62
CA GLN A 38 15.54 -0.01 -7.28
C GLN A 38 14.29 0.22 -6.43
N ASN A 39 14.44 0.50 -5.12
CA ASN A 39 13.34 0.55 -4.15
C ASN A 39 12.49 -0.74 -4.15
N LYS A 40 13.06 -1.85 -4.60
CA LYS A 40 12.41 -3.16 -4.61
C LYS A 40 12.68 -3.86 -3.28
N PRO A 41 11.68 -4.50 -2.63
CA PRO A 41 11.93 -5.33 -1.46
C PRO A 41 13.05 -6.37 -1.70
N LEU A 42 13.93 -6.54 -0.72
CA LEU A 42 15.02 -7.54 -0.77
C LEU A 42 14.45 -8.96 -0.70
N GLU A 43 13.34 -9.12 0.00
CA GLU A 43 12.55 -10.35 0.07
C GLU A 43 11.20 -10.12 -0.60
N ASP A 44 10.73 -11.09 -1.37
CA ASP A 44 9.50 -10.98 -2.15
C ASP A 44 8.26 -10.92 -1.21
N VAL A 45 7.55 -9.80 -1.22
CA VAL A 45 6.22 -9.66 -0.60
C VAL A 45 5.15 -9.97 -1.65
N LYS A 46 4.41 -11.07 -1.47
CA LYS A 46 3.45 -11.61 -2.47
C LYS A 46 2.04 -11.71 -1.91
N ILE A 47 1.06 -11.33 -2.73
CA ILE A 47 -0.36 -11.60 -2.48
C ILE A 47 -0.61 -13.08 -2.78
N GLN A 48 -1.04 -13.83 -1.77
CA GLN A 48 -1.30 -15.28 -1.91
C GLN A 48 -2.71 -15.56 -2.42
N THR A 49 -3.69 -14.84 -1.88
CA THR A 49 -5.12 -15.05 -2.16
C THR A 49 -5.86 -13.72 -2.09
N ILE A 50 -6.96 -13.62 -2.82
CA ILE A 50 -7.91 -12.52 -2.73
C ILE A 50 -9.29 -13.12 -2.55
N GLU A 51 -10.02 -12.66 -1.55
CA GLU A 51 -11.41 -13.02 -1.31
C GLU A 51 -12.30 -11.83 -1.68
N ILE A 52 -13.32 -12.08 -2.49
CA ILE A 52 -14.32 -11.08 -2.86
C ILE A 52 -15.55 -11.36 -1.99
N VAL A 53 -15.87 -10.42 -1.10
CA VAL A 53 -17.07 -10.52 -0.27
C VAL A 53 -18.25 -10.02 -1.09
N GLU A 54 -19.24 -10.90 -1.30
CA GLU A 54 -20.52 -10.51 -1.91
C GLU A 54 -21.35 -9.70 -0.90
N ASN A 55 -22.11 -8.73 -1.40
CA ASN A 55 -22.99 -7.89 -0.59
C ASN A 55 -24.29 -8.59 -0.21
#